data_AF-E0N7A7-F1
#
_entry.id   AF-E0N7A7-F1
#
_cell.length_a   1.000
_cell.length_b   1.000
_cell.length_c   1.000
_cell.angle_alpha   90.00
_cell.angle_beta   90.00
_cell.angle_gamma   90.00
#
_symmetry.space_group_name_H-M   'P 1'
#
loop_
_entity.id
_entity.type
_entity.pdbx_description
1 polymer ?
#
loop_
_entity_poly.entity_id
_entity_poly.type
_entity_poly.pdbx_seq_one_letter_code
_entity_poly.pdbx_strand_id
1 'polypeptide(L)'
;MYIGSSMDIQTILEKTLPGLGYELVDFELTAQGTLRVFIDKESGITVEDCATVSNHLSRVFMVEDIDYKNLEISSPGLDRPLKKAADFVRFAGQNAKIKTRLPIDGQKNFIGKIEGCENDTVTVSFDGKTVQIELGNIDKARLRPEFKF
;
A
#
# COMPACT_ATOMS: atom_id res chain seq x y z
N MET A 1 -33.67 12.85 -11.80
CA MET A 1 -33.19 11.56 -11.28
C MET A 1 -32.04 11.12 -12.18
N TYR A 2 -30.83 11.62 -11.92
CA TYR A 2 -29.64 11.17 -12.62
C TYR A 2 -29.08 10.00 -11.82
N ILE A 3 -29.23 8.78 -12.37
CA ILE A 3 -28.59 7.58 -11.85
C ILE A 3 -27.24 7.50 -12.56
N GLY A 4 -26.35 8.45 -12.28
CA GLY A 4 -24.95 8.33 -12.64
C GLY A 4 -24.30 7.47 -11.57
N SER A 5 -23.83 6.28 -11.92
CA SER A 5 -22.99 5.49 -11.02
C SER A 5 -21.72 6.29 -10.74
N SER A 6 -21.69 7.02 -9.62
CA SER A 6 -20.45 7.58 -9.08
C SER A 6 -19.51 6.41 -8.83
N MET A 7 -18.37 6.36 -9.53
CA MET A 7 -17.34 5.38 -9.20
C MET A 7 -16.76 5.75 -7.84
N ASP A 8 -16.58 4.76 -6.98
CA ASP A 8 -15.90 5.01 -5.71
C ASP A 8 -14.43 5.40 -5.95
N ILE A 9 -13.84 6.16 -5.01
CA ILE A 9 -12.47 6.67 -5.08
C ILE A 9 -11.46 5.55 -5.37
N GLN A 10 -11.61 4.38 -4.73
CA GLN A 10 -10.70 3.26 -4.92
C GLN A 10 -10.75 2.77 -6.38
N THR A 11 -11.96 2.58 -6.93
CA THR A 11 -12.15 2.16 -8.33
C THR A 11 -11.51 3.16 -9.31
N ILE A 12 -11.62 4.46 -9.06
CA ILE A 12 -11.01 5.49 -9.92
C ILE A 12 -9.48 5.39 -9.85
N LEU A 13 -8.92 5.30 -8.64
CA LEU A 13 -7.47 5.23 -8.44
C LEU A 13 -6.86 3.97 -9.08
N GLU A 14 -7.49 2.80 -8.87
CA GLU A 14 -7.05 1.52 -9.43
C GLU A 14 -7.08 1.49 -10.96
N LYS A 15 -8.01 2.22 -11.60
CA LYS A 15 -8.08 2.31 -13.07
C LYS A 15 -7.13 3.37 -13.65
N THR A 16 -6.95 4.48 -12.95
CA THR A 16 -6.24 5.65 -13.49
C THR A 16 -4.72 5.52 -13.33
N LEU A 17 -4.25 5.12 -12.15
CA LEU A 17 -2.82 5.12 -11.83
C LEU A 17 -1.99 4.18 -12.73
N PRO A 18 -2.42 2.94 -13.04
CA PRO A 18 -1.65 2.06 -13.91
C PRO A 18 -1.46 2.63 -15.32
N GLY A 19 -2.47 3.32 -15.87
CA GLY A 19 -2.39 3.97 -17.18
C GLY A 19 -1.38 5.14 -17.22
N LEU A 20 -1.02 5.69 -16.06
CA LEU A 20 0.00 6.71 -15.88
C LEU A 20 1.39 6.13 -15.53
N GLY A 21 1.49 4.81 -15.35
CA GLY A 21 2.73 4.13 -14.97
C GLY A 21 2.99 4.10 -13.46
N TYR A 22 1.96 4.29 -12.63
CA TYR A 22 2.08 4.26 -11.17
C TYR A 22 1.23 3.14 -10.54
N GLU A 23 1.73 2.58 -9.45
CA GLU A 23 1.01 1.65 -8.61
C GLU A 23 0.27 2.41 -7.49
N LEU A 24 -1.00 2.07 -7.24
CA LEU A 24 -1.69 2.48 -6.01
C LEU A 24 -1.21 1.63 -4.84
N VAL A 25 -0.58 2.27 -3.85
CA VAL A 25 -0.13 1.61 -2.62
C VAL A 25 -1.19 1.69 -1.53
N ASP A 26 -1.73 2.90 -1.29
CA ASP A 26 -2.77 3.15 -0.31
C ASP A 26 -3.49 4.47 -0.58
N PHE A 27 -4.63 4.68 0.07
CA PHE A 27 -5.25 6.00 0.14
C PHE A 27 -6.00 6.19 1.47
N GLU A 28 -6.08 7.43 1.92
CA GLU A 28 -6.77 7.81 3.15
C GLU A 28 -7.59 9.08 2.91
N LEU A 29 -8.85 9.08 3.32
CA LEU A 29 -9.67 10.29 3.38
C LEU A 29 -9.87 10.69 4.84
N THR A 30 -9.32 11.84 5.23
CA THR A 30 -9.45 12.33 6.61
C THR A 30 -10.82 12.96 6.84
N ALA A 31 -11.27 12.99 8.09
CA ALA A 31 -12.52 13.66 8.47
C ALA A 31 -12.54 15.17 8.13
N GLN A 32 -11.36 15.78 7.93
CA GLN A 32 -11.22 17.17 7.53
C GLN A 32 -11.40 17.37 6.01
N GLY A 33 -11.46 16.29 5.24
CA GLY A 33 -11.65 16.28 3.78
C GLY A 33 -10.35 16.22 2.97
N THR A 34 -9.21 15.88 3.59
CA THR A 34 -7.97 15.67 2.83
C THR A 34 -7.93 14.24 2.31
N LEU A 35 -7.88 14.08 1.00
CA LEU A 35 -7.61 12.81 0.33
C LEU A 35 -6.11 12.68 0.09
N ARG A 36 -5.47 11.73 0.77
CA ARG A 36 -4.08 11.38 0.56
C ARG A 36 -3.98 10.09 -0.24
N VAL A 37 -3.21 10.11 -1.31
CA VAL A 37 -2.96 8.95 -2.18
C VAL A 37 -1.48 8.63 -2.14
N PHE A 38 -1.17 7.37 -1.83
CA PHE A 38 0.17 6.84 -1.82
C PHE A 38 0.43 6.06 -3.10
N ILE A 39 1.40 6.51 -3.88
CA ILE A 39 1.79 5.92 -5.16
C ILE A 39 3.19 5.35 -5.11
N ASP A 40 3.48 4.40 -5.99
CA ASP A 40 4.83 3.90 -6.22
C ASP A 40 5.12 3.66 -7.69
N LYS A 41 6.41 3.57 -8.03
CA LYS A 41 6.93 3.00 -9.27
C LYS A 41 8.27 2.34 -8.98
N GLU A 42 8.70 1.39 -9.82
CA GLU A 42 9.93 0.63 -9.57
C GLU A 42 11.18 1.50 -9.37
N SER A 43 11.28 2.63 -10.08
CA SER A 43 12.40 3.56 -9.96
C SER A 43 12.32 4.50 -8.74
N GLY A 44 11.30 4.33 -7.88
CA GLY A 44 10.96 5.28 -6.81
C GLY A 44 10.22 6.51 -7.33
N ILE A 45 9.57 7.25 -6.43
CA ILE A 45 8.72 8.41 -6.75
C ILE A 45 9.47 9.72 -6.53
N THR A 46 9.40 10.61 -7.52
CA THR A 46 9.93 11.99 -7.46
C THR A 46 8.83 13.01 -7.19
N VAL A 47 9.21 14.27 -6.96
CA VAL A 47 8.25 15.37 -6.76
C VAL A 47 7.43 15.65 -8.03
N GLU A 48 8.06 15.49 -9.19
CA GLU A 48 7.43 15.66 -10.51
C GLU A 48 6.36 14.58 -10.77
N ASP A 49 6.59 13.35 -10.31
CA ASP A 49 5.59 12.28 -10.38
C ASP A 49 4.37 12.63 -9.54
N CYS A 50 4.57 13.10 -8.30
CA CYS A 50 3.48 13.54 -7.43
C CYS A 50 2.68 14.68 -8.07
N ALA A 51 3.35 15.66 -8.68
CA ALA A 51 2.69 16.76 -9.38
C ALA A 51 1.89 16.27 -10.60
N THR A 52 2.46 15.34 -11.36
CA THR A 52 1.80 14.73 -12.54
C THR A 52 0.51 14.01 -12.15
N VAL A 53 0.59 13.15 -11.14
CA VAL A 53 -0.56 12.39 -10.64
C VAL A 53 -1.61 13.32 -10.03
N SER A 54 -1.19 14.32 -9.23
CA SER A 54 -2.10 15.28 -8.61
C SER A 54 -2.92 16.05 -9.65
N ASN A 55 -2.26 16.55 -10.70
CA ASN A 55 -2.91 17.27 -11.78
C ASN A 55 -3.90 16.39 -12.56
N HIS A 56 -3.55 15.11 -12.79
CA HIS A 56 -4.41 14.20 -13.52
C HIS A 56 -5.64 13.80 -12.68
N LEU A 57 -5.43 13.34 -11.45
CA LEU A 57 -6.50 12.91 -10.55
C LEU A 57 -7.47 14.06 -10.23
N SER A 58 -6.99 15.29 -10.04
CA SER A 58 -7.88 16.44 -9.81
C SER A 58 -8.89 16.63 -10.95
N ARG A 59 -8.49 16.37 -12.21
CA ARG A 59 -9.39 16.47 -13.38
C ARG A 59 -10.38 15.31 -13.42
N VAL A 60 -9.91 14.09 -13.17
CA VAL A 60 -10.76 12.89 -13.16
C VAL A 60 -11.81 13.00 -12.04
N PHE A 61 -11.38 13.37 -10.83
CA PHE A 61 -12.28 13.54 -9.69
C PHE A 61 -13.30 14.66 -9.89
N MET A 62 -12.96 15.73 -10.62
CA MET A 62 -13.92 16.76 -11.01
C MET A 62 -14.99 16.21 -11.97
N VAL A 63 -14.64 15.31 -12.90
CA VAL A 63 -15.59 14.70 -13.84
C VAL A 63 -16.49 13.68 -13.13
N GLU A 64 -15.93 12.93 -12.19
CA GLU A 64 -16.64 11.89 -11.43
C GLU A 64 -17.36 12.41 -10.16
N ASP A 65 -17.36 13.73 -9.95
CA ASP A 65 -18.00 14.43 -8.83
C ASP A 65 -17.58 13.92 -7.44
N ILE A 66 -16.27 13.67 -7.26
CA ILE A 66 -15.70 13.21 -5.99
C ILE A 66 -15.49 14.40 -5.05
N ASP A 67 -16.12 14.34 -3.87
CA ASP A 67 -15.99 15.36 -2.83
C ASP A 67 -14.72 15.17 -1.98
N TYR A 68 -13.78 16.11 -2.10
CA TYR A 68 -12.61 16.25 -1.24
C TYR A 68 -12.19 17.72 -1.17
N LYS A 69 -11.54 18.13 -0.07
CA LYS A 69 -11.05 19.51 0.13
C LYS A 69 -9.62 19.72 -0.34
N ASN A 70 -8.74 18.76 -0.07
CA ASN A 70 -7.33 18.81 -0.46
C ASN A 70 -6.90 17.45 -1.00
N LEU A 71 -6.09 17.45 -2.07
CA LEU A 71 -5.48 16.25 -2.63
C LEU A 71 -3.97 16.27 -2.34
N GLU A 72 -3.49 15.23 -1.68
CA GLU A 72 -2.06 15.01 -1.41
C GLU A 72 -1.60 13.74 -2.11
N ILE A 73 -0.52 13.84 -2.90
CA ILE A 73 0.14 12.69 -3.52
C ILE A 73 1.50 12.49 -2.87
N SER A 74 1.76 11.28 -2.39
CA SER A 74 3.02 10.94 -1.74
C SER A 74 3.51 9.57 -2.16
N SER A 75 4.82 9.35 -2.05
CA SER A 75 5.34 7.99 -1.94
C SER A 75 4.98 7.38 -0.57
N PRO A 76 4.94 6.06 -0.40
CA PRO A 76 4.76 5.42 0.89
C PRO A 76 5.96 5.60 1.84
N GLY A 77 7.09 6.10 1.33
CA GLY A 77 8.32 6.26 2.10
C GLY A 77 8.87 4.95 2.66
N LEU A 78 9.52 5.04 3.82
CA LEU A 78 10.20 3.94 4.50
C LEU A 78 9.25 2.97 5.22
N ASP A 79 8.00 3.36 5.47
CA ASP A 79 6.99 2.56 6.18
C ASP A 79 6.00 1.93 5.17
N ARG A 80 6.52 1.44 4.03
CA ARG A 80 5.69 0.93 2.93
C ARG A 80 4.78 -0.21 3.41
N PRO A 81 3.44 -0.09 3.28
CA PRO A 81 2.54 -1.19 3.59
C PRO A 81 2.68 -2.33 2.59
N LEU A 82 2.60 -3.55 3.10
CA LEU A 82 2.56 -4.78 2.32
C LEU A 82 1.15 -5.35 2.47
N LYS A 83 0.41 -5.43 1.36
CA LYS A 83 -1.01 -5.82 1.38
C LYS A 83 -1.28 -7.03 0.51
N LYS A 84 -0.66 -7.11 -0.67
CA LYS A 84 -0.90 -8.14 -1.67
C LYS A 84 0.22 -9.19 -1.61
N ALA A 85 -0.07 -10.43 -2.02
CA ALA A 85 0.95 -11.48 -2.14
C ALA A 85 2.17 -11.01 -2.98
N ALA A 86 1.92 -10.26 -4.05
CA ALA A 86 2.94 -9.68 -4.91
C ALA A 86 3.90 -8.73 -4.16
N ASP A 87 3.44 -8.01 -3.13
CA ASP A 87 4.31 -7.16 -2.31
C ASP A 87 5.35 -8.01 -1.58
N PHE A 88 4.91 -9.10 -0.94
CA PHE A 88 5.80 -10.00 -0.19
C PHE A 88 6.79 -10.72 -1.09
N VAL A 89 6.41 -11.03 -2.34
CA VAL A 89 7.34 -11.58 -3.33
C VAL A 89 8.35 -10.51 -3.77
N ARG A 90 7.88 -9.30 -4.13
CA ARG A 90 8.73 -8.19 -4.59
C ARG A 90 9.77 -7.77 -3.55
N PHE A 91 9.41 -7.80 -2.28
CA PHE A 91 10.28 -7.40 -1.18
C PHE A 91 10.89 -8.57 -0.40
N ALA A 92 10.88 -9.78 -0.98
CA ALA A 92 11.65 -10.89 -0.43
C ALA A 92 13.12 -10.48 -0.26
N GLY A 93 13.71 -10.85 0.88
CA GLY A 93 15.03 -10.41 1.27
C GLY A 93 15.05 -9.24 2.25
N GLN A 94 13.98 -8.45 2.35
CA GLN A 94 13.91 -7.28 3.23
C GLN A 94 13.22 -7.58 4.56
N ASN A 95 13.53 -6.79 5.59
CA ASN A 95 12.84 -6.87 6.87
C ASN A 95 11.46 -6.22 6.82
N ALA A 96 10.50 -6.80 7.52
CA ALA A 96 9.16 -6.27 7.71
C ALA A 96 8.68 -6.46 9.14
N LYS A 97 7.76 -5.60 9.55
CA LYS A 97 6.98 -5.73 10.77
C LYS A 97 5.57 -6.17 10.41
N ILE A 98 5.15 -7.32 10.89
CA ILE A 98 3.84 -7.92 10.63
C ILE A 98 3.07 -8.07 11.93
N LYS A 99 1.84 -7.62 11.94
CA LYS A 99 0.87 -7.85 13.00
C LYS A 99 -0.24 -8.76 12.47
N THR A 100 -0.56 -9.82 13.19
CA THR A 100 -1.63 -10.75 12.84
C THR A 100 -2.92 -10.44 13.61
N ARG A 101 -4.06 -10.87 13.05
CA ARG A 101 -5.38 -10.80 13.68
C ARG A 101 -5.48 -11.83 14.80
N LEU A 102 -5.16 -13.08 14.47
CA LEU A 102 -5.10 -14.23 15.38
C LEU A 102 -3.65 -14.54 15.76
N PRO A 103 -3.39 -14.93 17.01
CA PRO A 103 -2.04 -15.29 17.44
C PRO A 103 -1.55 -16.55 16.74
N ILE A 104 -0.26 -16.59 16.43
CA ILE A 104 0.46 -17.78 15.99
C ILE A 104 1.45 -18.09 17.10
N ASP A 105 1.37 -19.28 17.70
CA ASP A 105 2.17 -19.69 18.87
C ASP A 105 2.15 -18.67 20.03
N GLY A 106 0.98 -18.06 20.27
CA GLY A 106 0.78 -17.08 21.34
C GLY A 106 1.29 -15.66 21.02
N GLN A 107 1.90 -15.45 19.84
CA GLN A 107 2.46 -14.17 19.41
C GLN A 107 1.63 -13.56 18.27
N LYS A 108 1.46 -12.22 18.28
CA LYS A 108 0.76 -11.47 17.22
C LYS A 108 1.64 -10.51 16.43
N ASN A 109 2.84 -10.22 16.90
CA ASN A 109 3.72 -9.23 16.27
C ASN A 109 5.02 -9.93 15.89
N PHE A 110 5.35 -9.92 14.62
CA PHE A 110 6.54 -10.53 14.04
C PHE A 110 7.39 -9.43 13.42
N ILE A 111 8.70 -9.53 13.60
CA ILE A 111 9.67 -8.66 12.95
C ILE A 111 10.75 -9.57 12.41
N GLY A 112 10.94 -9.56 11.10
CA GLY A 112 11.87 -10.47 10.46
C GLY A 112 11.95 -10.25 8.97
N LYS A 113 12.78 -11.05 8.33
CA LYS A 113 13.06 -11.00 6.90
C LYS A 113 11.97 -11.76 6.14
N ILE A 114 11.45 -11.13 5.10
CA ILE A 114 10.49 -11.76 4.20
C ILE A 114 11.24 -12.77 3.33
N GLU A 115 10.83 -14.03 3.36
CA GLU A 115 11.36 -15.06 2.45
C GLU A 115 10.53 -15.15 1.15
N GLY A 116 9.25 -14.78 1.22
CA GLY A 116 8.34 -14.71 0.07
C GLY A 116 6.89 -14.97 0.45
N CYS A 117 6.05 -15.19 -0.56
CA CYS A 117 4.65 -15.59 -0.39
C CYS A 117 4.26 -16.64 -1.44
N GLU A 118 3.74 -17.77 -0.98
CA GLU A 118 3.25 -18.88 -1.81
C GLU A 118 1.89 -19.36 -1.28
N ASN A 119 0.92 -19.62 -2.15
CA ASN A 119 -0.43 -20.09 -1.77
C ASN A 119 -1.06 -19.24 -0.64
N ASP A 120 -1.01 -17.91 -0.79
CA ASP A 120 -1.47 -16.92 0.20
C ASP A 120 -0.84 -17.10 1.60
N THR A 121 0.34 -17.72 1.69
CA THR A 121 1.09 -17.90 2.93
C THR A 121 2.40 -17.14 2.83
N VAL A 122 2.57 -16.13 3.68
CA VAL A 122 3.80 -15.34 3.80
C VAL A 122 4.76 -16.05 4.73
N THR A 123 5.99 -16.27 4.29
CA THR A 123 7.05 -16.84 5.15
C THR A 123 7.98 -15.72 5.62
N VAL A 124 8.17 -15.64 6.94
CA VAL A 124 9.07 -14.67 7.58
C VAL A 124 10.08 -15.39 8.46
N SER A 125 11.36 -15.07 8.29
CA SER A 125 12.45 -15.56 9.13
C SER A 125 12.85 -14.53 10.20
N PHE A 126 13.00 -14.97 11.45
CA PHE A 126 13.41 -14.13 12.58
C PHE A 126 14.13 -14.98 13.63
N ASP A 127 15.23 -14.47 14.21
CA ASP A 127 16.01 -15.16 15.26
C ASP A 127 16.34 -16.64 14.95
N GLY A 128 16.63 -16.96 13.69
CA GLY A 128 16.93 -18.33 13.24
C GLY A 128 15.71 -19.27 13.15
N LYS A 129 14.51 -18.75 13.35
CA LYS A 129 13.22 -19.44 13.17
C LYS A 129 12.50 -18.91 11.94
N THR A 130 11.52 -19.67 11.46
CA THR A 130 10.59 -19.26 10.41
C THR A 130 9.17 -19.37 10.90
N VAL A 131 8.34 -18.39 10.55
CA VAL A 131 6.89 -18.45 10.74
C VAL A 131 6.20 -18.35 9.38
N GLN A 132 5.15 -19.15 9.22
CA GLN A 132 4.24 -19.07 8.09
C GLN A 132 2.97 -18.37 8.54
N ILE A 133 2.59 -17.31 7.83
CA ILE A 133 1.47 -16.45 8.17
C ILE A 133 0.53 -16.40 6.96
N GLU A 134 -0.68 -16.91 7.11
CA GLU A 134 -1.71 -16.73 6.09
C GLU A 134 -1.97 -15.23 5.84
N LEU A 135 -2.01 -14.83 4.57
CA LEU A 135 -2.21 -13.46 4.13
C LEU A 135 -3.52 -12.89 4.72
N GLY A 136 -4.57 -13.71 4.78
CA GLY A 136 -5.85 -13.35 5.41
C GLY A 136 -5.77 -13.11 6.93
N ASN A 137 -4.76 -13.63 7.61
CA ASN A 137 -4.52 -13.38 9.03
C ASN A 137 -3.68 -12.12 9.28
N ILE A 138 -3.11 -11.47 8.25
CA ILE A 138 -2.30 -10.26 8.41
C ILE A 138 -3.19 -9.03 8.65
N ASP A 139 -3.17 -8.50 9.87
CA ASP A 139 -3.84 -7.24 10.23
C ASP A 139 -3.13 -6.05 9.59
N LYS A 140 -1.80 -5.97 9.76
CA LYS A 140 -0.95 -4.93 9.20
C LYS A 140 0.43 -5.51 8.90
N ALA A 141 0.99 -5.20 7.74
CA ALA A 141 2.38 -5.49 7.43
C ALA A 141 3.02 -4.27 6.79
N ARG A 142 4.26 -3.95 7.20
CA ARG A 142 5.03 -2.83 6.65
C ARG A 142 6.50 -3.19 6.53
N LEU A 143 7.16 -2.68 5.49
CA LEU A 143 8.62 -2.78 5.37
C LEU A 143 9.28 -2.06 6.54
N ARG A 144 10.39 -2.65 7.00
CA ARG A 144 11.26 -2.09 8.02
C ARG A 144 12.66 -1.99 7.41
N PRO A 145 13.06 -0.80 6.93
CA PRO A 145 14.39 -0.62 6.36
C PRO A 145 15.46 -0.93 7.41
N GLU A 146 16.51 -1.65 7.01
CA GLU A 146 17.73 -1.77 7.79
C GLU A 146 18.69 -0.67 7.38
N PHE A 147 18.92 0.29 8.28
CA PHE A 147 19.98 1.27 8.11
C PHE A 147 21.29 0.63 8.55
N LYS A 148 22.17 0.34 7.57
CA LYS A 148 23.57 0.04 7.85
C LYS A 148 24.31 1.38 7.82
N PHE A 149 24.76 1.81 8.99
CA PHE A 149 25.67 2.95 9.16
C PHE A 149 27.12 2.51 8.95
#